data_AF-A0A6A8LSY3-F1
#
_entry.id   AF-A0A6A8LSY3-F1
#
_cell.length_a   1.000
_cell.length_b   1.000
_cell.length_c   1.000
_cell.angle_alpha   90.00
_cell.angle_beta   90.00
_cell.angle_gamma   90.00
#
_symmetry.space_group_name_H-M   'P 1'
#
loop_
_entity.id
_entity.type
_entity.pdbx_description
1 polymer ?
#
loop_
_entity_poly.entity_id
_entity_poly.type
_entity_poly.pdbx_seq_one_letter_code
_entity_poly.pdbx_strand_id
1 'polypeptide(L)' 'ERNESLDSFFWGIIDNQPIINNFKNPEEIPTKTKLSEQISKTLKKMGFKFVGPTIIYSFMEASGMVNDHLVGCYSRN' A
#
# COMPACT_ATOMS: atom_id res chain seq x y z
N GLU A 1 -24.10 -1.77 8.44
CA GLU A 1 -22.95 -1.91 7.53
C GLU A 1 -22.42 -0.52 7.20
N ARG A 2 -21.13 -0.36 6.83
CA ARG A 2 -20.65 0.91 6.27
C ARG A 2 -20.98 0.91 4.78
N ASN A 3 -21.55 2.00 4.25
CA ASN A 3 -21.97 2.13 2.84
C ASN A 3 -20.80 2.38 1.85
N GLU A 4 -19.56 2.13 2.26
CA GLU A 4 -18.36 2.31 1.42
C GLU A 4 -17.71 0.94 1.21
N SER A 5 -17.34 0.64 -0.04
CA SER A 5 -16.64 -0.60 -0.37
C SER A 5 -15.16 -0.51 0.03
N LEU A 6 -14.54 -1.67 0.30
CA LEU A 6 -13.12 -1.70 0.68
C LEU A 6 -12.22 -1.19 -0.43
N ASP A 7 -12.53 -1.48 -1.70
CA ASP A 7 -11.79 -0.97 -2.84
C ASP A 7 -11.82 0.57 -2.88
N SER A 8 -12.99 1.19 -2.72
CA SER A 8 -13.16 2.63 -2.75
C SER A 8 -12.42 3.30 -1.59
N PHE A 9 -12.45 2.68 -0.40
CA PHE A 9 -11.66 3.13 0.73
C PHE A 9 -10.16 3.13 0.44
N PHE A 10 -9.60 2.02 -0.06
CA PHE A 10 -8.15 1.91 -0.28
C PHE A 10 -7.68 2.79 -1.45
N TRP A 11 -8.34 2.71 -2.60
CA TRP A 11 -7.94 3.46 -3.79
C TRP A 11 -8.23 4.96 -3.66
N GLY A 12 -9.27 5.36 -2.92
CA GLY A 12 -9.56 6.76 -2.61
C GLY A 12 -8.46 7.46 -1.80
N ILE A 13 -7.65 6.71 -1.04
CA ILE A 13 -6.52 7.26 -0.26
C ILE A 13 -5.36 7.71 -1.17
N ILE A 14 -5.26 7.13 -2.37
CA ILE A 14 -4.20 7.40 -3.35
C ILE A 14 -4.74 8.05 -4.61
N ASP A 15 -5.86 8.78 -4.50
CA ASP A 15 -6.52 9.47 -5.62
C ASP A 15 -6.80 8.55 -6.83
N ASN A 16 -7.03 7.26 -6.57
CA ASN A 16 -7.21 6.20 -7.56
C ASN A 16 -6.04 6.07 -8.56
N GLN A 17 -4.82 6.46 -8.16
CA GLN A 17 -3.61 6.36 -8.97
C GLN A 17 -2.52 5.56 -8.23
N PRO A 18 -1.93 4.53 -8.86
CA PRO A 18 -0.81 3.81 -8.26
C PRO A 18 0.38 4.73 -7.95
N ILE A 19 1.00 4.53 -6.80
CA ILE A 19 2.27 5.18 -6.46
C ILE A 19 3.39 4.38 -7.11
N ILE A 20 4.09 4.97 -8.09
CA ILE A 20 5.19 4.31 -8.80
C ILE A 20 6.52 4.82 -8.25
N ASN A 21 7.30 3.92 -7.64
CA ASN A 21 8.65 4.22 -7.17
C ASN A 21 9.72 3.86 -8.22
N ASN A 22 10.93 4.35 -8.03
CA ASN A 22 12.06 4.18 -8.96
C ASN A 22 13.28 3.55 -8.26
N PHE A 23 13.06 2.55 -7.41
CA PHE A 23 14.13 1.85 -6.70
C PHE A 23 15.02 1.08 -7.68
N LYS A 24 16.34 1.22 -7.51
CA LYS A 24 17.31 0.48 -8.34
C LYS A 24 17.74 -0.82 -7.66
N ASN A 25 17.77 -0.83 -6.34
CA ASN A 25 18.19 -1.96 -5.52
C ASN A 25 17.10 -2.35 -4.50
N PRO A 26 16.95 -3.64 -4.15
CA PRO A 26 15.96 -4.10 -3.17
C PRO A 26 16.07 -3.41 -1.81
N GLU A 27 17.27 -3.03 -1.38
CA GLU A 27 17.52 -2.40 -0.07
C GLU A 27 16.94 -0.99 0.04
N GLU A 28 16.59 -0.37 -1.09
CA GLU A 28 15.92 0.93 -1.12
C GLU A 28 14.41 0.81 -0.84
N ILE A 29 13.84 -0.39 -1.00
CA ILE A 29 12.41 -0.65 -0.78
C ILE A 29 12.14 -0.61 0.72
N PRO A 30 11.31 0.33 1.22
CA PRO A 30 11.03 0.42 2.64
C PRO A 30 10.12 -0.75 3.07
N THR A 31 10.24 -1.18 4.33
CA THR A 31 9.31 -2.20 4.88
C THR A 31 7.98 -1.63 5.36
N LYS A 32 7.85 -0.30 5.39
CA LYS A 32 6.64 0.47 5.73
C LYS A 32 6.80 1.92 5.32
N THR A 33 5.69 2.63 5.15
CA THR A 33 5.67 4.06 4.83
C THR A 33 4.78 4.84 5.80
N LYS A 34 4.88 6.17 5.79
CA LYS A 34 3.95 7.03 6.54
C LYS A 34 2.49 6.76 6.16
N LEU A 35 2.25 6.46 4.88
CA LEU A 35 0.93 6.13 4.37
C LEU A 35 0.44 4.78 4.93
N SER A 36 1.28 3.74 4.93
CA SER A 36 0.89 2.44 5.51
C SER A 36 0.66 2.51 7.02
N GLU A 37 1.36 3.40 7.73
CA GLU A 37 1.09 3.71 9.14
C GLU A 37 -0.28 4.37 9.37
N GLN A 38 -0.64 5.33 8.52
CA GLN A 38 -1.95 6.00 8.57
C GLN A 38 -3.09 5.01 8.29
N ILE A 39 -2.97 4.21 7.23
CA ILE A 39 -3.95 3.19 6.87
C ILE A 39 -4.07 2.14 7.98
N SER A 40 -2.94 1.63 8.51
CA SER A 40 -2.92 0.71 9.65
C SER A 40 -3.70 1.25 10.84
N LYS A 41 -3.50 2.53 11.20
CA LYS A 41 -4.23 3.17 12.30
C LYS A 41 -5.72 3.27 12.02
N THR A 42 -6.12 3.60 10.80
CA THR A 42 -7.52 3.68 10.39
C THR A 42 -8.19 2.30 10.44
N LEU A 43 -7.56 1.27 9.88
CA LEU A 43 -8.08 -0.10 9.90
C LEU A 43 -8.20 -0.64 11.33
N LYS A 44 -7.23 -0.37 12.21
CA LYS A 44 -7.34 -0.72 13.64
C LYS A 44 -8.55 -0.07 14.29
N LYS A 45 -8.83 1.21 14.00
CA LYS A 45 -10.03 1.92 14.49
C LYS A 45 -11.33 1.35 13.92
N MET A 46 -11.29 0.80 12.70
CA MET A 46 -12.41 0.09 12.08
C MET A 46 -12.61 -1.32 12.63
N GLY A 47 -11.74 -1.80 13.52
CA GLY A 47 -11.87 -3.10 14.19
C GLY A 47 -11.04 -4.22 13.56
N PHE A 48 -10.34 -3.97 12.46
CA PHE A 48 -9.47 -4.96 11.83
C PHE A 48 -8.31 -5.36 12.76
N LYS A 49 -7.91 -6.63 12.66
CA LYS A 49 -6.79 -7.23 13.41
C LYS A 49 -5.69 -7.63 12.43
N PHE A 50 -4.46 -7.79 12.93
CA PHE A 50 -3.30 -8.15 12.09
C PHE A 50 -3.03 -7.17 10.94
N VAL A 51 -3.36 -5.89 11.14
CA VAL A 51 -3.16 -4.81 10.15
C VAL A 51 -2.02 -3.90 10.57
N GLY A 52 -0.85 -4.45 10.87
CA GLY A 52 0.35 -3.66 11.20
C GLY A 52 0.89 -2.87 10.00
N PRO A 53 1.64 -1.76 10.18
CA PRO A 53 2.10 -0.93 9.06
C PRO A 53 2.90 -1.67 7.98
N THR A 54 3.70 -2.67 8.36
CA THR A 54 4.42 -3.52 7.41
C THR A 54 3.47 -4.42 6.61
N ILE A 55 2.50 -5.06 7.27
CA ILE A 55 1.47 -5.86 6.60
C ILE A 55 0.69 -5.01 5.60
N ILE A 56 0.35 -3.78 5.99
CA ILE A 56 -0.38 -2.86 5.11
C ILE A 56 0.48 -2.40 3.94
N TYR A 57 1.78 -2.16 4.14
CA TYR A 57 2.66 -1.82 3.02
C TYR A 57 2.78 -2.98 2.03
N SER A 58 3.02 -4.20 2.52
CA SER A 58 3.04 -5.39 1.68
C SER A 58 1.71 -5.66 0.97
N PHE A 59 0.58 -5.35 1.59
CA PHE A 59 -0.72 -5.38 0.93
C PHE A 59 -0.83 -4.34 -0.19
N MET A 60 -0.35 -3.11 0.04
CA MET A 60 -0.35 -2.05 -0.98
C MET A 60 0.52 -2.43 -2.19
N GLU A 61 1.69 -3.04 -1.95
CA GLU A 61 2.55 -3.59 -3.02
C GLU A 61 1.81 -4.70 -3.79
N ALA A 62 1.28 -5.70 -3.09
CA ALA A 62 0.64 -6.86 -3.70
C ALA A 62 -0.67 -6.53 -4.46
N SER A 63 -1.39 -5.51 -4.02
CA SER A 63 -2.63 -5.04 -4.66
C SER A 63 -2.39 -4.05 -5.81
N GLY A 64 -1.14 -3.65 -6.05
CA GLY A 64 -0.79 -2.70 -7.11
C GLY A 64 -1.07 -1.23 -6.76
N MET A 65 -1.43 -0.92 -5.52
CA MET A 65 -1.52 0.46 -5.02
C MET A 65 -0.15 1.13 -5.01
N VAL A 66 0.89 0.35 -4.77
CA VAL A 66 2.30 0.75 -4.88
C VAL A 66 2.97 -0.17 -5.88
N ASN A 67 3.69 0.40 -6.84
CA ASN A 67 4.55 -0.32 -7.75
C ASN A 67 6.01 -0.13 -7.33
N ASP A 68 6.51 -1.11 -6.58
CA ASP A 68 7.89 -1.17 -6.09
C ASP A 68 8.77 -2.12 -6.91
N HIS A 69 8.31 -2.56 -8.09
CA HIS A 69 9.19 -3.26 -9.01
C HIS A 69 10.42 -2.38 -9.31
N LEU A 70 11.61 -2.98 -9.19
CA LEU A 70 12.87 -2.31 -9.47
C LEU A 70 12.89 -1.78 -10.90
N VAL A 71 13.61 -0.68 -11.16
CA VAL A 71 13.67 -0.01 -12.47
C VAL A 71 13.96 -0.98 -13.63
N GLY A 72 14.77 -2.03 -13.42
CA GLY A 72 15.11 -3.04 -14.43
C GLY A 72 14.24 -4.31 -14.44
N CYS A 73 13.18 -4.38 -13.63
CA CYS A 73 12.30 -5.54 -13.55
C CYS A 73 11.40 -5.62 -14.80
N TYR A 74 11.31 -6.80 -15.43
CA TYR A 74 10.49 -7.01 -16.62
C TYR A 74 8.99 -6.81 -16.41
N SER A 75 8.52 -6.92 -15.15
CA SER A 75 7.12 -6.70 -14.76
C SER A 75 6.82 -5.27 -14.34
N ARG A 76 7.82 -4.38 -14.38
CA ARG A 76 7.60 -2.95 -14.12
C ARG A 76 6.92 -2.36 -15.35
N ASN A 77 5.60 -2.17 -15.26
CA ASN A 77 4.76 -1.55 -16.29
C ASN A 77 5.38 -0.28 -16.89
#